data_AF-Q2H753-F1
#
_entry.id   AF-Q2H753-F1
#
_cell.length_a   1.000
_cell.length_b   1.000
_cell.length_c   1.000
_cell.angle_alpha   90.00
_cell.angle_beta   90.00
_cell.angle_gamma   90.00
#
_symmetry.space_group_name_H-M   'P 1'
#
loop_
_entity.id
_entity.type
_entity.pdbx_description
1 polymer ?
#
loop_
_entity_poly.entity_id
_entity_poly.type
_entity_poly.pdbx_seq_one_letter_code
_entity_poly.pdbx_strand_id
1 'polypeptide(L)'
;MSQPSDQQQAEWGRALADGYQKFPRIAACLSTGITVDPIALIGQLSTPSPVSECLQAAFHTIETYLNHQEFERQQKADEFSKMAAALAKAVTDGSSAREKPRRRLTTDPEPFSGEEKDIAKRQVNYVNWRSHIGRVLQTDSHIFKTEFEKLQYTAGRLTGEAYRLFQARFDVLTASKDNRQLWPWDSTKDLVAALDGIYAMMDLSKTAALDYDDLWMKGQPYP
;
A
#
# COMPACT_ATOMS: atom_id res chain seq x y z
N MET A 1 -46.80 6.75 16.79
CA MET A 1 -45.97 7.17 15.64
C MET A 1 -45.54 8.60 15.91
N SER A 2 -44.25 8.84 16.15
CA SER A 2 -43.71 10.17 16.44
C SER A 2 -43.72 11.03 15.18
N GLN A 3 -44.18 12.28 15.26
CA GLN A 3 -44.15 13.19 14.11
C GLN A 3 -42.70 13.45 13.67
N PRO A 4 -42.42 13.46 12.36
CA PRO A 4 -41.08 13.73 11.82
C PRO A 4 -40.66 15.16 12.15
N SER A 5 -39.38 15.34 12.49
CA SER A 5 -38.83 16.65 12.86
C SER A 5 -38.83 17.62 11.68
N ASP A 6 -38.82 18.92 11.94
CA ASP A 6 -38.81 19.97 10.91
C ASP A 6 -37.64 19.80 9.92
N GLN A 7 -36.52 19.27 10.41
CA GLN A 7 -35.35 18.98 9.59
C GLN A 7 -35.59 17.80 8.64
N GLN A 8 -36.27 16.74 9.10
CA GLN A 8 -36.66 15.62 8.24
C GLN A 8 -37.68 16.04 7.19
N GLN A 9 -38.63 16.90 7.57
CA GLN A 9 -39.61 17.46 6.64
C GLN A 9 -38.94 18.32 5.55
N ALA A 10 -37.94 19.12 5.91
CA ALA A 10 -37.16 19.91 4.97
C ALA A 10 -36.31 19.05 4.02
N GLU A 11 -35.69 17.98 4.54
CA GLU A 11 -34.94 17.01 3.73
C GLU A 11 -35.83 16.27 2.74
N TRP A 12 -37.00 15.82 3.17
CA TRP A 12 -37.99 15.19 2.30
C TRP A 12 -38.51 16.17 1.24
N GLY A 13 -38.74 17.42 1.62
CA GLY A 13 -39.13 18.48 0.69
C GLY A 13 -38.08 18.70 -0.41
N ARG A 14 -36.79 18.72 -0.07
CA ARG A 14 -35.70 18.82 -1.06
C ARG A 14 -35.60 17.57 -1.93
N ALA A 15 -35.63 16.38 -1.35
CA ALA A 15 -35.55 15.12 -2.10
C ALA A 15 -36.72 14.98 -3.09
N LEU A 16 -37.91 15.42 -2.68
CA LEU A 16 -39.09 15.48 -3.54
C LEU A 16 -38.93 16.51 -4.67
N ALA A 17 -38.39 17.70 -4.37
CA ALA A 17 -38.09 18.73 -5.37
C ALA A 17 -37.08 18.28 -6.43
N ASP A 18 -36.00 17.60 -6.03
CA ASP A 18 -35.03 17.02 -6.96
C ASP A 18 -35.63 15.87 -7.78
N GLY A 19 -36.51 15.07 -7.17
CA GLY A 19 -37.28 14.04 -7.86
C GLY A 19 -38.19 14.62 -8.95
N TYR A 20 -38.85 15.75 -8.69
CA TYR A 20 -39.75 16.40 -9.64
C TYR A 20 -39.07 16.88 -10.93
N GLN A 21 -37.79 17.27 -10.87
CA GLN A 21 -37.04 17.65 -12.08
C GLN A 21 -36.96 16.51 -13.10
N LYS A 22 -37.04 15.25 -12.64
CA LYS A 22 -37.03 14.06 -13.50
C LYS A 22 -38.39 13.77 -14.12
N PHE A 23 -39.47 14.42 -13.66
CA PHE A 23 -40.84 14.23 -14.14
C PHE A 23 -41.49 15.58 -14.50
N PRO A 24 -41.04 16.24 -15.58
CA PRO A 24 -41.40 17.64 -15.90
C PRO A 24 -42.91 17.88 -16.09
N ARG A 25 -43.67 16.85 -16.50
CA ARG A 25 -45.14 16.95 -16.61
C ARG A 25 -45.86 16.99 -15.26
N ILE A 26 -45.32 16.31 -14.24
CA ILE A 26 -45.87 16.29 -12.88
C ILE A 26 -45.54 17.61 -12.17
N ALA A 27 -44.32 18.11 -12.35
CA ALA A 27 -43.92 19.43 -11.86
C ALA A 27 -44.84 20.54 -12.41
N ALA A 28 -45.21 20.48 -13.69
CA ALA A 28 -46.14 21.43 -14.30
C ALA A 28 -47.55 21.36 -13.69
N CYS A 29 -48.06 20.16 -13.40
CA CYS A 29 -49.39 19.96 -12.77
C CYS A 29 -49.44 20.42 -11.30
N LEU A 30 -48.32 20.37 -10.59
CA LEU A 30 -48.23 20.82 -9.19
C LEU A 30 -48.00 22.32 -9.08
N SER A 31 -47.32 22.94 -10.04
CA SER A 31 -47.08 24.39 -10.10
C SER A 31 -48.36 25.22 -10.28
N THR A 32 -49.43 24.62 -10.79
CA THR A 32 -50.76 25.25 -10.88
C THR A 32 -51.51 25.33 -9.53
N GLY A 33 -50.93 24.78 -8.46
CA GLY A 33 -51.51 24.74 -7.13
C GLY A 33 -52.59 23.66 -7.04
N ILE A 34 -52.34 22.61 -6.26
CA ILE A 34 -53.42 21.69 -5.88
C ILE A 34 -54.28 22.44 -4.85
N THR A 35 -55.34 23.08 -5.32
CA THR A 35 -56.37 23.72 -4.49
C THR A 35 -57.44 22.74 -4.00
N VAL A 36 -57.30 21.46 -4.33
CA VAL A 36 -58.24 20.39 -3.96
C VAL A 36 -57.79 19.74 -2.66
N ASP A 37 -58.69 19.69 -1.68
CA ASP A 37 -58.53 18.93 -0.43
C ASP A 37 -58.07 17.49 -0.76
N PRO A 38 -56.94 17.01 -0.20
CA PRO A 38 -56.42 15.66 -0.43
C PRO A 38 -57.47 14.56 -0.24
N ILE A 39 -58.41 14.75 0.68
CA ILE A 39 -59.48 13.78 0.95
C ILE A 39 -60.50 13.77 -0.19
N ALA A 40 -60.85 14.93 -0.76
CA ALA A 40 -61.74 15.04 -1.92
C ALA A 40 -61.08 14.48 -3.19
N LEU A 41 -59.76 14.67 -3.33
CA LEU A 41 -58.98 14.09 -4.43
C LEU A 41 -58.93 12.56 -4.34
N ILE A 42 -58.71 12.00 -3.15
CA ILE A 42 -58.75 10.55 -2.89
C ILE A 42 -60.15 9.98 -3.20
N GLY A 43 -61.22 10.71 -2.83
CA GLY A 43 -62.59 10.36 -3.17
C GLY A 43 -62.85 10.32 -4.69
N GLN A 44 -62.35 11.30 -5.44
CA GLN A 44 -62.45 11.35 -6.91
C GLN A 44 -61.60 10.29 -7.62
N LEU A 45 -60.43 9.94 -7.05
CA LEU A 45 -59.57 8.86 -7.55
C LEU A 45 -60.13 7.47 -7.25
N SER A 46 -61.03 7.35 -6.27
CA SER A 46 -61.73 6.10 -5.93
C SER A 46 -62.94 5.82 -6.83
N THR A 47 -63.41 6.83 -7.57
CA THR A 47 -64.46 6.70 -8.59
C THR A 47 -63.85 6.61 -9.99
N PRO A 48 -64.19 5.59 -10.80
CA PRO A 48 -63.64 5.46 -12.15
C PRO A 48 -64.05 6.68 -13.00
N SER A 49 -63.06 7.51 -13.29
CA SER A 49 -63.17 8.68 -14.14
C SER A 49 -61.97 8.71 -15.12
N PRO A 50 -62.09 9.36 -16.28
CA PRO A 50 -60.98 9.48 -17.21
C PRO A 50 -59.73 10.17 -16.61
N VAL A 51 -59.91 10.98 -15.56
CA VAL A 51 -58.81 11.60 -14.80
C VAL A 51 -58.12 10.57 -13.89
N SER A 52 -58.88 9.70 -13.21
CA SER A 52 -58.31 8.64 -12.37
C SER A 52 -57.57 7.59 -13.19
N GLU A 53 -58.04 7.25 -14.39
CA GLU A 53 -57.35 6.33 -15.32
C GLU A 53 -56.02 6.92 -15.80
N CYS A 54 -55.99 8.19 -16.20
CA CYS A 54 -54.77 8.89 -16.60
C CYS A 54 -53.74 8.95 -15.45
N LEU A 55 -54.18 9.22 -14.21
CA LEU A 55 -53.30 9.24 -13.05
C LEU A 55 -52.78 7.85 -12.69
N GLN A 56 -53.61 6.81 -12.75
CA GLN A 56 -53.17 5.43 -12.55
C GLN A 56 -52.15 4.98 -13.60
N ALA A 57 -52.37 5.31 -14.87
CA ALA A 57 -51.40 5.04 -15.94
C ALA A 57 -50.07 5.77 -15.72
N ALA A 58 -50.11 7.02 -15.25
CA ALA A 58 -48.91 7.78 -14.91
C ALA A 58 -48.13 7.15 -13.74
N PHE A 59 -48.82 6.77 -12.65
CA PHE A 59 -48.19 6.09 -11.52
C PHE A 59 -47.61 4.73 -11.90
N HIS A 60 -48.35 3.95 -12.70
CA HIS A 60 -47.86 2.66 -13.19
C HIS A 60 -46.60 2.80 -14.05
N THR A 61 -46.53 3.85 -14.87
CA THR A 61 -45.34 4.14 -15.69
C THR A 61 -44.15 4.52 -14.80
N ILE A 62 -44.37 5.32 -13.75
CA ILE A 62 -43.33 5.69 -12.78
C ILE A 62 -42.84 4.45 -12.02
N GLU A 63 -43.75 3.63 -11.53
CA GLU A 63 -43.44 2.40 -10.81
C GLU A 63 -42.63 1.43 -11.70
N THR A 64 -43.05 1.27 -12.96
CA THR A 64 -42.32 0.46 -13.95
C THR A 64 -40.90 1.00 -14.19
N TYR A 65 -40.75 2.33 -14.30
CA TYR A 65 -39.43 2.95 -14.47
C TYR A 65 -38.53 2.77 -13.24
N LEU A 66 -39.07 2.92 -12.02
CA LEU A 66 -38.32 2.71 -10.78
C LEU A 66 -37.86 1.25 -10.64
N ASN A 67 -38.75 0.29 -10.92
CA ASN A 67 -38.41 -1.13 -10.92
C ASN A 67 -37.33 -1.46 -11.96
N HIS A 68 -37.37 -0.85 -13.14
CA HIS A 68 -36.33 -1.02 -14.16
C HIS A 68 -34.98 -0.47 -13.71
N GLN A 69 -34.95 0.72 -13.09
CA GLN A 69 -33.72 1.31 -12.54
C GLN A 69 -33.11 0.47 -11.41
N GLU A 70 -33.93 -0.11 -10.54
CA GLU A 70 -33.45 -1.03 -9.50
C GLU A 70 -32.87 -2.31 -10.10
N PHE A 71 -33.53 -2.86 -11.12
CA PHE A 71 -33.02 -4.03 -11.84
C PHE A 71 -31.67 -3.77 -12.52
N GLU A 72 -31.51 -2.63 -13.21
CA GLU A 72 -30.23 -2.23 -13.80
C GLU A 72 -29.12 -2.07 -12.74
N ARG A 73 -29.46 -1.48 -11.58
CA ARG A 73 -28.50 -1.32 -10.48
C ARG A 73 -28.07 -2.66 -9.91
N GLN A 74 -29.01 -3.60 -9.76
CA GLN A 74 -28.73 -4.95 -9.28
C GLN A 74 -27.86 -5.73 -10.27
N GLN A 75 -28.14 -5.63 -11.57
CA GLN A 75 -27.29 -6.24 -12.61
C GLN A 75 -25.86 -5.73 -12.55
N LYS A 76 -25.67 -4.40 -12.44
CA LYS A 76 -24.33 -3.81 -12.30
C LYS A 76 -23.62 -4.28 -11.02
N ALA A 77 -24.35 -4.44 -9.92
CA ALA A 77 -23.79 -4.98 -8.69
C ALA A 77 -23.34 -6.45 -8.85
N ASP A 78 -24.14 -7.27 -9.53
CA ASP A 78 -23.81 -8.67 -9.82
C ASP A 78 -22.62 -8.80 -10.77
N GLU A 79 -22.55 -7.95 -11.81
CA GLU A 79 -21.38 -7.87 -12.70
C GLU A 79 -20.13 -7.45 -11.97
N PHE A 80 -20.23 -6.44 -11.10
CA PHE A 80 -19.12 -6.00 -10.27
C PHE A 80 -18.67 -7.10 -9.31
N SER A 81 -19.61 -7.82 -8.69
CA SER A 81 -19.30 -8.98 -7.85
C SER A 81 -18.63 -10.10 -8.63
N LYS A 82 -19.06 -10.37 -9.87
CA LYS A 82 -18.43 -11.36 -10.76
C LYS A 82 -17.03 -10.92 -11.17
N MET A 83 -16.82 -9.65 -11.50
CA MET A 83 -15.49 -9.09 -11.80
C MET A 83 -14.57 -9.16 -10.58
N ALA A 84 -15.06 -8.83 -9.38
CA ALA A 84 -14.30 -8.95 -8.15
C ALA A 84 -13.90 -10.40 -7.85
N ALA A 85 -14.83 -11.35 -8.05
CA ALA A 85 -14.54 -12.78 -7.92
C ALA A 85 -13.54 -13.28 -8.98
N ALA A 86 -13.66 -12.82 -10.22
CA ALA A 86 -12.72 -13.15 -11.29
C ALA A 86 -11.32 -12.57 -11.03
N LEU A 87 -11.23 -11.36 -10.47
CA LEU A 87 -9.97 -10.75 -10.05
C LEU A 87 -9.35 -11.51 -8.88
N ALA A 88 -10.14 -11.85 -7.84
CA ALA A 88 -9.67 -12.66 -6.72
C ALA A 88 -9.17 -14.05 -7.19
N LYS A 89 -9.85 -14.64 -8.16
CA LYS A 89 -9.42 -15.87 -8.82
C LYS A 89 -8.15 -15.68 -9.63
N ALA A 90 -8.01 -14.60 -10.41
CA ALA A 90 -6.79 -14.30 -11.16
C ALA A 90 -5.58 -14.01 -10.24
N VAL A 91 -5.80 -13.40 -9.07
CA VAL A 91 -4.75 -13.18 -8.06
C VAL A 91 -4.31 -14.49 -7.42
N THR A 92 -5.23 -15.43 -7.20
CA THR A 92 -4.92 -16.75 -6.62
C THR A 92 -4.34 -17.73 -7.65
N ASP A 93 -4.86 -17.75 -8.88
CA ASP A 93 -4.36 -18.56 -10.00
C ASP A 93 -3.04 -17.99 -10.55
N GLY A 94 -2.87 -16.67 -10.58
CA GLY A 94 -1.61 -15.99 -10.91
C GLY A 94 -0.52 -16.22 -9.85
N SER A 95 -0.91 -16.59 -8.63
CA SER A 95 0.02 -17.07 -7.59
C SER A 95 0.34 -18.56 -7.71
N SER A 96 -0.25 -19.27 -8.68
CA SER A 96 -0.03 -20.71 -8.92
C SER A 96 0.87 -21.01 -10.13
N ALA A 97 1.37 -19.98 -10.82
CA ALA A 97 2.68 -20.13 -11.45
C ALA A 97 3.67 -20.23 -10.28
N ARG A 98 4.02 -21.46 -9.92
CA ARG A 98 5.11 -21.77 -8.98
C ARG A 98 6.38 -21.17 -9.57
N GLU A 99 6.59 -19.89 -9.33
CA GLU A 99 7.75 -19.15 -9.76
C GLU A 99 8.90 -19.96 -9.21
N LYS A 100 9.71 -20.57 -10.10
CA LYS A 100 10.91 -21.28 -9.67
C LYS A 100 11.60 -20.35 -8.68
N PRO A 101 11.92 -20.79 -7.45
CA PRO A 101 12.51 -19.89 -6.47
C PRO A 101 13.67 -19.20 -7.15
N ARG A 102 13.56 -17.87 -7.34
CA ARG A 102 14.56 -17.09 -8.06
C ARG A 102 15.84 -17.26 -7.26
N ARG A 103 16.77 -18.05 -7.82
CA ARG A 103 18.00 -18.42 -7.13
C ARG A 103 18.84 -17.16 -7.03
N ARG A 104 19.50 -16.99 -5.88
CA ARG A 104 20.48 -15.93 -5.70
C ARG A 104 21.49 -15.99 -6.83
N LEU A 105 21.79 -14.83 -7.40
CA LEU A 105 22.80 -14.67 -8.43
C LEU A 105 24.18 -14.49 -7.80
N THR A 106 24.24 -14.09 -6.52
CA THR A 106 25.48 -13.83 -5.80
C THR A 106 25.73 -14.84 -4.69
N THR A 107 27.02 -15.04 -4.38
CA THR A 107 27.49 -15.80 -3.22
C THR A 107 27.54 -14.89 -2.01
N ASP A 108 27.19 -15.44 -0.86
CA ASP A 108 27.32 -14.73 0.41
C ASP A 108 28.79 -14.44 0.75
N PRO A 109 29.12 -13.22 1.21
CA PRO A 109 30.45 -12.96 1.75
C PRO A 109 30.66 -13.72 3.07
N GLU A 110 31.92 -13.96 3.41
CA GLU A 110 32.28 -14.46 4.73
C GLU A 110 31.78 -13.51 5.83
N PRO A 111 31.29 -14.02 6.97
CA PRO A 111 30.85 -13.19 8.07
C PRO A 111 31.98 -12.32 8.63
N PHE A 112 31.67 -11.07 8.95
CA PHE A 112 32.66 -10.14 9.53
C PHE A 112 32.61 -10.16 11.06
N SER A 113 33.72 -10.50 11.71
CA SER A 113 33.81 -10.62 13.17
C SER A 113 34.26 -9.35 13.90
N GLY A 114 35.06 -8.49 13.24
CA GLY A 114 35.70 -7.33 13.87
C GLY A 114 36.83 -7.66 14.86
N GLU A 115 37.22 -8.93 15.00
CA GLU A 115 38.18 -9.39 16.03
C GLU A 115 39.66 -9.31 15.61
N GLU A 116 39.95 -9.03 14.34
CA GLU A 116 41.31 -8.93 13.80
C GLU A 116 42.14 -7.89 14.60
N LYS A 117 43.29 -8.27 15.16
CA LYS A 117 44.07 -7.40 16.05
C LYS A 117 44.78 -6.28 15.29
N ASP A 118 45.17 -6.55 14.06
CA ASP A 118 45.80 -5.56 13.17
C ASP A 118 44.72 -4.60 12.61
N ILE A 119 44.81 -3.33 12.98
CA ILE A 119 43.82 -2.30 12.63
C ILE A 119 43.72 -2.14 11.11
N ALA A 120 44.85 -2.16 10.39
CA ALA A 120 44.87 -1.98 8.94
C ALA A 120 44.22 -3.18 8.25
N LYS A 121 44.56 -4.41 8.67
CA LYS A 121 43.91 -5.62 8.15
C LYS A 121 42.43 -5.69 8.49
N ARG A 122 42.05 -5.31 9.71
CA ARG A 122 40.64 -5.25 10.14
C ARG A 122 39.84 -4.32 9.23
N GLN A 123 40.40 -3.16 8.92
CA GLN A 123 39.76 -2.17 8.06
C GLN A 123 39.66 -2.66 6.61
N VAL A 124 40.72 -3.25 6.05
CA VAL A 124 40.67 -3.85 4.70
C VAL A 124 39.61 -4.95 4.64
N ASN A 125 39.57 -5.84 5.63
CA ASN A 125 38.57 -6.90 5.73
C ASN A 125 37.15 -6.32 5.80
N TYR A 126 36.95 -5.28 6.60
CA TYR A 126 35.67 -4.59 6.71
C TYR A 126 35.23 -3.94 5.38
N VAL A 127 36.11 -3.20 4.71
CA VAL A 127 35.80 -2.53 3.43
C VAL A 127 35.49 -3.54 2.34
N ASN A 128 36.22 -4.66 2.29
CA ASN A 128 35.96 -5.76 1.37
C ASN A 128 34.60 -6.40 1.64
N TRP A 129 34.30 -6.72 2.90
CA TRP A 129 33.02 -7.26 3.34
C TRP A 129 31.86 -6.33 2.98
N ARG A 130 31.96 -5.04 3.33
CA ARG A 130 30.97 -4.01 3.05
C ARG A 130 30.68 -3.88 1.56
N SER A 131 31.72 -3.89 0.73
CA SER A 131 31.60 -3.83 -0.73
C SER A 131 30.93 -5.08 -1.30
N HIS A 132 31.13 -6.25 -0.67
CA HIS A 132 30.47 -7.48 -1.06
C HIS A 132 28.98 -7.48 -0.67
N ILE A 133 28.65 -7.03 0.54
CA ILE A 133 27.26 -6.84 0.99
C ILE A 133 26.51 -5.89 0.04
N GLY A 134 27.12 -4.75 -0.30
CA GLY A 134 26.52 -3.80 -1.24
C GLY A 134 26.22 -4.42 -2.60
N ARG A 135 27.16 -5.20 -3.16
CA ARG A 135 26.96 -5.93 -4.42
C ARG A 135 25.81 -6.92 -4.32
N VAL A 136 25.77 -7.72 -3.27
CA VAL A 136 24.71 -8.71 -3.05
C VAL A 136 23.34 -8.04 -2.95
N LEU A 137 23.21 -6.99 -2.15
CA LEU A 137 21.94 -6.28 -1.98
C LEU A 137 21.45 -5.62 -3.28
N GLN A 138 22.38 -5.21 -4.15
CA GLN A 138 22.07 -4.61 -5.44
C GLN A 138 21.69 -5.67 -6.49
N THR A 139 22.48 -6.73 -6.63
CA THR A 139 22.27 -7.80 -7.62
C THR A 139 21.08 -8.69 -7.26
N ASP A 140 20.92 -9.03 -5.98
CA ASP A 140 19.80 -9.83 -5.47
C ASP A 140 18.67 -8.95 -4.92
N SER A 141 18.49 -7.75 -5.46
CA SER A 141 17.42 -6.81 -5.07
C SER A 141 16.00 -7.40 -5.21
N HIS A 142 15.83 -8.40 -6.06
CA HIS A 142 14.57 -9.14 -6.22
C HIS A 142 14.24 -10.07 -5.03
N ILE A 143 15.23 -10.39 -4.20
CA ILE A 143 15.13 -11.24 -3.01
C ILE A 143 14.97 -10.38 -1.75
N PHE A 144 15.71 -9.28 -1.67
CA PHE A 144 15.64 -8.32 -0.55
C PHE A 144 14.74 -7.13 -0.91
N LYS A 145 13.43 -7.32 -0.82
CA LYS A 145 12.42 -6.36 -1.28
C LYS A 145 12.25 -5.18 -0.33
N THR A 146 12.43 -5.43 0.96
CA THR A 146 12.22 -4.44 2.02
C THR A 146 13.54 -4.02 2.67
N GLU A 147 13.62 -2.80 3.20
CA GLU A 147 14.78 -2.38 4.00
C GLU A 147 14.95 -3.24 5.26
N PHE A 148 13.85 -3.76 5.82
CA PHE A 148 13.90 -4.73 6.92
C PHE A 148 14.73 -5.97 6.56
N GLU A 149 14.44 -6.58 5.40
CA GLU A 149 15.15 -7.78 4.93
C GLU A 149 16.62 -7.49 4.65
N LYS A 150 16.95 -6.29 4.14
CA LYS A 150 18.33 -5.88 3.90
C LYS A 150 19.10 -5.66 5.21
N LEU A 151 18.45 -5.05 6.22
CA LEU A 151 19.01 -4.86 7.55
C LEU A 151 19.24 -6.19 8.26
N GLN A 152 18.24 -7.09 8.25
CA GLN A 152 18.35 -8.46 8.77
C GLN A 152 19.47 -9.24 8.09
N TYR A 153 19.55 -9.17 6.75
CA TYR A 153 20.60 -9.83 6.00
C TYR A 153 21.99 -9.32 6.39
N THR A 154 22.15 -8.00 6.46
CA THR A 154 23.43 -7.36 6.84
C THR A 154 23.81 -7.73 8.27
N ALA A 155 22.86 -7.71 9.20
CA ALA A 155 23.07 -8.13 10.59
C ALA A 155 23.46 -9.61 10.70
N GLY A 156 22.81 -10.49 9.94
CA GLY A 156 23.12 -11.92 9.88
C GLY A 156 24.46 -12.26 9.19
N ARG A 157 25.18 -11.25 8.68
CA ARG A 157 26.54 -11.38 8.14
C ARG A 157 27.60 -10.75 9.05
N LEU A 158 27.19 -10.29 10.24
CA LEU A 158 28.08 -9.91 11.32
C LEU A 158 28.20 -11.08 12.30
N THR A 159 29.38 -11.26 12.88
CA THR A 159 29.66 -12.24 13.94
C THR A 159 30.59 -11.62 14.99
N GLY A 160 30.93 -12.38 16.03
CA GLY A 160 31.91 -11.98 17.05
C GLY A 160 31.63 -10.61 17.67
N GLU A 161 32.69 -9.82 17.87
CA GLU A 161 32.62 -8.48 18.44
C GLU A 161 31.77 -7.51 17.62
N ALA A 162 31.84 -7.58 16.29
CA ALA A 162 31.05 -6.71 15.41
C ALA A 162 29.55 -6.92 15.57
N TYR A 163 29.10 -8.16 15.79
CA TYR A 163 27.70 -8.45 16.13
C TYR A 163 27.37 -8.01 17.56
N ARG A 164 28.24 -8.35 18.52
CA ARG A 164 28.02 -8.09 19.95
C ARG A 164 27.80 -6.60 20.26
N LEU A 165 28.53 -5.71 19.58
CA LEU A 165 28.39 -4.25 19.74
C LEU A 165 26.98 -3.74 19.40
N PHE A 166 26.27 -4.43 18.50
CA PHE A 166 24.98 -4.02 17.98
C PHE A 166 23.83 -4.96 18.36
N GLN A 167 24.12 -6.02 19.13
CA GLN A 167 23.17 -7.08 19.48
C GLN A 167 21.83 -6.53 20.01
N ALA A 168 21.88 -5.65 21.01
CA ALA A 168 20.67 -5.05 21.59
C ALA A 168 19.82 -4.28 20.55
N ARG A 169 20.48 -3.66 19.55
CA ARG A 169 19.79 -2.95 18.46
C ARG A 169 19.18 -3.95 17.46
N PHE A 170 19.86 -5.05 17.16
CA PHE A 170 19.31 -6.12 16.31
C PHE A 170 18.13 -6.85 16.97
N ASP A 171 18.15 -7.02 18.28
CA ASP A 171 17.05 -7.61 19.04
C ASP A 171 15.80 -6.72 18.96
N VAL A 172 15.97 -5.40 19.15
CA VAL A 172 14.89 -4.41 18.96
C VAL A 172 14.36 -4.46 17.52
N LEU A 173 15.25 -4.42 16.53
CA LEU A 173 14.86 -4.49 15.11
C LEU A 173 14.02 -5.75 14.83
N THR A 174 14.44 -6.90 15.34
CA THR A 174 13.73 -8.18 15.13
C THR A 174 12.37 -8.21 15.83
N ALA A 175 12.27 -7.63 17.03
CA ALA A 175 11.02 -7.53 17.77
C ALA A 175 10.03 -6.51 17.18
N SER A 176 10.52 -5.48 16.50
CA SER A 176 9.71 -4.37 15.98
C SER A 176 9.50 -4.40 14.46
N LYS A 177 9.36 -5.59 13.85
CA LYS A 177 9.25 -5.75 12.38
C LYS A 177 8.23 -4.80 11.73
N ASP A 178 7.04 -4.66 12.31
CA ASP A 178 5.95 -3.86 11.73
C ASP A 178 5.98 -2.39 12.15
N ASN A 179 6.88 -2.02 13.07
CA ASN A 179 6.89 -0.71 13.73
C ASN A 179 8.18 0.04 13.43
N ARG A 180 8.22 0.67 12.25
CA ARG A 180 9.42 1.33 11.72
C ARG A 180 10.00 2.43 12.62
N GLN A 181 9.15 3.11 13.39
CA GLN A 181 9.60 4.18 14.31
C GLN A 181 10.49 3.68 15.45
N LEU A 182 10.43 2.37 15.76
CA LEU A 182 11.24 1.76 16.81
C LEU A 182 12.56 1.20 16.29
N TRP A 183 12.80 1.29 14.97
CA TRP A 183 14.00 0.73 14.38
C TRP A 183 15.24 1.55 14.77
N PRO A 184 16.36 0.91 15.14
CA PRO A 184 17.59 1.62 15.43
C PRO A 184 18.19 2.31 14.20
N TRP A 185 17.84 1.84 13.00
CA TRP A 185 18.28 2.36 11.70
C TRP A 185 17.12 2.34 10.71
N ASP A 186 16.96 3.43 9.96
CA ASP A 186 15.90 3.58 8.96
C ASP A 186 16.20 2.84 7.65
N SER A 187 17.49 2.63 7.37
CA SER A 187 17.99 2.00 6.16
C SER A 187 19.29 1.23 6.40
N THR A 188 19.61 0.35 5.44
CA THR A 188 20.90 -0.37 5.46
C THR A 188 22.10 0.58 5.37
N LYS A 189 21.92 1.75 4.75
CA LYS A 189 22.98 2.77 4.68
C LYS A 189 23.33 3.33 6.05
N ASP A 190 22.35 3.50 6.93
CA ASP A 190 22.57 4.03 8.28
C ASP A 190 23.30 3.01 9.16
N LEU A 191 22.98 1.72 9.01
CA LEU A 191 23.72 0.63 9.65
C LEU A 191 25.17 0.60 9.16
N VAL A 192 25.40 0.70 7.85
CA VAL A 192 26.75 0.76 7.27
C VAL A 192 27.52 1.99 7.74
N ALA A 193 26.88 3.16 7.82
CA ALA A 193 27.52 4.37 8.35
C ALA A 193 27.92 4.21 9.82
N ALA A 194 27.10 3.53 10.64
CA ALA A 194 27.46 3.22 12.02
C ALA A 194 28.66 2.27 12.12
N LEU A 195 28.76 1.30 11.22
CA LEU A 195 29.91 0.39 11.12
C LEU A 195 31.16 1.09 10.59
N ASP A 196 31.02 2.00 9.62
CA ASP A 196 32.13 2.79 9.08
C ASP A 196 32.79 3.64 10.18
N GLY A 197 31.99 4.22 11.07
CA GLY A 197 32.49 4.97 12.21
C GLY A 197 33.36 4.17 13.18
N ILE A 198 33.30 2.82 13.15
CA ILE A 198 34.06 1.92 14.02
C ILE A 198 35.22 1.28 13.27
N TYR A 199 35.00 0.84 12.03
CA TYR A 199 35.92 -0.06 11.32
C TYR A 199 36.59 0.57 10.10
N ALA A 200 36.18 1.77 9.67
CA ALA A 200 36.78 2.51 8.56
C ALA A 200 37.42 3.84 9.03
N MET A 201 38.12 3.80 10.17
CA MET A 201 38.70 5.01 10.78
C MET A 201 40.00 5.50 10.14
N MET A 202 40.81 4.62 9.53
CA MET A 202 42.05 5.06 8.88
C MET A 202 41.77 5.58 7.48
N ASP A 203 42.50 6.61 7.07
CA ASP A 203 42.49 7.08 5.69
C ASP A 203 43.29 6.10 4.81
N LEU A 204 42.62 5.04 4.34
CA LEU A 204 43.20 4.00 3.48
C LEU A 204 43.90 4.58 2.24
N SER A 205 43.50 5.77 1.79
CA SER A 205 44.14 6.44 0.65
C SER A 205 45.56 6.91 0.97
N LYS A 206 45.79 7.40 2.20
CA LYS A 206 47.13 7.77 2.67
C LYS A 206 48.00 6.55 2.95
N THR A 207 47.41 5.49 3.50
CA THR A 207 48.14 4.23 3.71
C THR A 207 48.52 3.59 2.37
N ALA A 208 47.62 3.55 1.39
CA ALA A 208 47.91 3.05 0.06
C ALA A 208 48.98 3.90 -0.68
N ALA A 209 49.00 5.22 -0.47
CA ALA A 209 50.04 6.08 -1.01
C ALA A 209 51.42 5.80 -0.38
N LEU A 210 51.47 5.59 0.94
CA LEU A 210 52.70 5.22 1.65
C LEU A 210 53.21 3.83 1.25
N ASP A 211 52.30 2.86 1.09
CA ASP A 211 52.63 1.51 0.63
C ASP A 211 53.11 1.52 -0.82
N TYR A 212 52.52 2.35 -1.68
CA TYR A 212 52.99 2.58 -3.05
C TYR A 212 54.40 3.17 -3.07
N ASP A 213 54.67 4.20 -2.26
CA ASP A 213 55.99 4.81 -2.15
C ASP A 213 57.04 3.82 -1.59
N ASP A 214 56.67 2.96 -0.64
CA ASP A 214 57.54 1.92 -0.09
C ASP A 214 57.83 0.81 -1.12
N LEU A 215 56.83 0.37 -1.89
CA LEU A 215 56.99 -0.58 -3.00
C LEU A 215 57.85 -0.01 -4.13
N TRP A 216 57.66 1.27 -4.46
CA TRP A 216 58.48 2.01 -5.42
C TRP A 216 59.93 2.12 -4.96
N MET A 217 60.17 2.45 -3.68
CA MET A 217 61.52 2.51 -3.10
C MET A 217 62.20 1.14 -3.02
N LYS A 218 61.43 0.05 -2.86
CA LYS A 218 61.93 -1.33 -2.85
C LYS A 218 62.06 -1.96 -4.24
N GLY A 219 61.63 -1.29 -5.30
CA GLY A 219 61.72 -1.76 -6.68
C GLY A 219 60.88 -3.01 -6.99
N GLN A 220 59.82 -3.25 -6.22
CA GLN A 220 58.95 -4.41 -6.42
C GLN A 220 57.73 -4.05 -7.27
N PRO A 221 57.30 -4.94 -8.19
CA PRO A 221 56.07 -4.73 -8.95
C PRO A 221 54.84 -4.83 -8.07
N TYR A 222 53.82 -4.02 -8.37
CA TYR A 222 52.52 -4.05 -7.69
C TYR A 222 51.80 -5.36 -8.00
N PRO A 223 51.30 -6.12 -7.00
CA PRO A 223 50.58 -7.38 -7.20
C PRO A 223 49.16 -7.20 -7.77
#